data_AF-A0A0R3KIZ5-F1
#
_entry.id   AF-A0A0R3KIZ5-F1
#
_cell.length_a   1.000
_cell.length_b   1.000
_cell.length_c   1.000
_cell.angle_alpha   90.00
_cell.angle_beta   90.00
_cell.angle_gamma   90.00
#
_symmetry.space_group_name_H-M   'P 1'
#
loop_
_entity.id
_entity.type
_entity.pdbx_description
1 polymer ?
#
loop_
_entity_poly.entity_id
_entity_poly.type
_entity_poly.pdbx_seq_one_letter_code
_entity_poly.pdbx_strand_id
1 'polypeptide(L)' 'MKAAALVLLLLATPALAQAVSREQDIVDLRLGQRVLVDDGSCPAGQIKEVQGSQMTTSGVVRTRKCIQRLGTKKR' A
#
# COMPACT_ATOMS: atom_id res chain seq x y z
N MET A 1 -6.68 -4.05 50.20
CA MET A 1 -7.36 -4.08 48.90
C MET A 1 -6.68 -3.07 47.97
N LYS A 2 -5.65 -3.48 47.22
CA LYS A 2 -4.97 -2.59 46.26
C LYS A 2 -5.35 -3.06 44.86
N ALA A 3 -6.24 -2.30 44.24
CA ALA A 3 -6.65 -2.51 42.86
C ALA A 3 -5.45 -2.22 41.94
N ALA A 4 -4.82 -3.28 41.43
CA ALA A 4 -3.84 -3.16 40.37
C ALA A 4 -4.62 -2.98 39.05
N ALA A 5 -4.81 -1.73 38.63
CA ALA A 5 -5.35 -1.41 37.32
C ALA A 5 -4.31 -1.79 36.25
N LEU A 6 -4.52 -2.93 35.59
CA LEU A 6 -3.71 -3.38 34.47
C LEU A 6 -4.09 -2.57 33.22
N VAL A 7 -3.27 -1.57 32.88
CA VAL A 7 -3.44 -0.76 31.66
C VAL A 7 -3.07 -1.61 30.45
N LEU A 8 -4.06 -1.97 29.64
CA LEU A 8 -3.88 -2.70 28.38
C LEU A 8 -3.51 -1.68 27.27
N LEU A 9 -2.21 -1.49 27.01
CA LEU A 9 -1.73 -0.69 25.88
C LEU A 9 -1.90 -1.47 24.58
N LEU A 10 -2.95 -1.15 23.81
CA LEU A 10 -3.15 -1.65 22.44
C LEU A 10 -2.14 -0.98 21.50
N LEU A 11 -1.10 -1.72 21.13
CA LEU A 11 -0.13 -1.32 20.10
C LEU A 11 -0.79 -1.43 18.71
N ALA A 12 -1.40 -0.33 18.24
CA ALA A 12 -1.86 -0.24 16.86
C ALA A 12 -0.66 -0.02 15.93
N THR A 13 -0.24 -1.06 15.20
CA THR A 13 0.77 -0.93 14.14
C THR A 13 0.19 -0.11 12.97
N PRO A 14 0.80 1.02 12.59
CA PRO A 14 0.38 1.76 11.42
C PRO A 14 0.67 0.93 10.16
N ALA A 15 -0.37 0.70 9.34
CA ALA A 15 -0.20 0.10 8.02
C ALA A 15 0.45 1.14 7.10
N LEU A 16 1.77 1.10 6.97
CA LEU A 16 2.51 1.94 6.03
C LEU A 16 2.22 1.50 4.60
N ALA A 17 1.77 2.44 3.77
CA ALA A 17 1.65 2.23 2.33
C ALA A 17 3.03 1.92 1.75
N GLN A 18 3.20 0.68 1.30
CA GLN A 18 4.46 0.22 0.73
C GLN A 18 4.67 0.92 -0.61
N ALA A 19 5.75 1.69 -0.73
CA ALA A 19 6.23 2.23 -2.01
C ALA A 19 7.47 1.42 -2.40
N VAL A 20 7.44 0.80 -3.57
CA VAL A 20 8.53 -0.07 -4.05
C VAL A 20 9.12 0.47 -5.35
N SER A 21 10.38 0.16 -5.62
CA SER A 21 11.06 0.66 -6.82
C SER A 21 10.71 -0.18 -8.05
N ARG A 22 10.43 -1.48 -7.90
CA ARG A 22 9.91 -2.35 -8.96
C ARG A 22 8.66 -3.10 -8.54
N GLU A 23 7.78 -3.36 -9.51
CA GLU A 23 6.57 -4.16 -9.27
C GLU A 23 6.88 -5.62 -8.86
N GLN A 24 8.03 -6.16 -9.29
CA GLN A 24 8.47 -7.51 -8.92
C GLN A 24 8.75 -7.65 -7.41
N ASP A 25 9.01 -6.53 -6.72
CA ASP A 25 9.23 -6.51 -5.27
C ASP A 25 7.91 -6.61 -4.49
N ILE A 26 6.76 -6.56 -5.18
CA ILE A 26 5.45 -6.79 -4.59
C ILE A 26 5.24 -8.31 -4.46
N VAL A 27 5.76 -8.88 -3.37
CA VAL A 27 5.70 -10.32 -3.10
C VAL A 27 4.28 -10.77 -2.78
N ASP A 28 3.56 -10.08 -1.89
CA ASP A 28 2.22 -10.47 -1.42
C ASP A 28 1.24 -9.29 -1.57
N LEU A 29 0.62 -9.16 -2.76
CA LEU A 29 -0.39 -8.12 -3.00
C LEU A 29 -1.77 -8.62 -2.58
N ARG A 30 -2.32 -8.03 -1.52
CA ARG A 30 -3.65 -8.40 -1.02
C ARG A 30 -4.76 -7.79 -1.87
N LEU A 31 -5.94 -8.40 -1.85
CA LEU A 31 -7.12 -7.83 -2.46
C LEU A 31 -7.43 -6.46 -1.84
N GLY A 32 -7.65 -5.45 -2.67
CA GLY A 32 -7.89 -4.07 -2.24
C GLY A 32 -6.63 -3.28 -1.85
N GLN A 33 -5.49 -3.94 -1.68
CA GLN A 33 -4.22 -3.26 -1.41
C GLN A 33 -3.76 -2.49 -2.65
N ARG A 34 -3.19 -1.31 -2.41
CA ARG A 34 -2.59 -0.44 -3.42
C ARG A 34 -1.14 -0.19 -3.07
N VAL A 35 -0.28 -0.29 -4.06
CA VAL A 35 1.17 -0.09 -3.93
C VAL A 35 1.60 0.90 -5.01
N LEU A 36 2.41 1.87 -4.61
CA LEU A 36 2.97 2.85 -5.53
C LEU A 36 4.35 2.38 -5.99
N VAL A 37 4.56 2.35 -7.31
CA VAL A 37 5.78 1.88 -7.96
C VAL A 37 6.39 3.00 -8.81
N ASP A 38 7.66 3.28 -8.57
CA ASP A 38 8.42 4.30 -9.31
C ASP A 38 9.47 3.67 -10.22
N ASP A 39 9.02 2.99 -11.28
CA ASP A 39 9.87 2.26 -12.22
C ASP A 39 10.15 3.04 -13.53
N GLY A 40 9.75 4.31 -13.61
CA GLY A 40 9.94 5.17 -14.78
C GLY A 40 9.04 4.82 -15.98
N SER A 41 8.11 3.89 -15.85
CA SER A 41 7.20 3.52 -16.94
C SER A 41 6.02 4.48 -17.15
N CYS A 42 5.75 5.34 -16.17
CA CYS A 42 4.72 6.37 -16.24
C CYS A 42 5.33 7.73 -16.65
N PRO A 43 4.56 8.62 -17.31
CA PRO A 43 5.02 9.97 -17.68
C PRO A 43 5.48 10.81 -16.49
N ALA A 44 6.26 11.85 -16.75
CA ALA A 44 6.69 12.80 -15.72
C ALA A 44 5.50 13.36 -14.93
N GLY A 45 5.62 13.40 -13.60
CA GLY A 45 4.55 13.81 -12.69
C GLY A 45 3.53 12.72 -12.34
N GLN A 46 3.66 11.52 -12.92
CA GLN A 46 2.83 10.36 -12.60
C GLN A 46 3.64 9.28 -11.85
N ILE A 47 2.93 8.41 -11.15
CA ILE A 47 3.46 7.23 -10.48
C ILE A 47 2.57 6.04 -10.79
N LYS A 48 3.14 4.84 -10.90
CA LYS A 48 2.37 3.63 -11.15
C LYS A 48 1.68 3.19 -9.87
N GLU A 49 0.36 3.08 -9.89
CA GLU A 49 -0.42 2.39 -8.85
C GLU A 49 -0.67 0.96 -9.31
N VAL A 50 -0.26 0.00 -8.48
CA VAL A 50 -0.55 -1.43 -8.63
C VAL A 50 -1.54 -1.82 -7.55
N GLN A 51 -2.74 -2.25 -7.94
CA GLN A 51 -3.78 -2.68 -6.99
C GLN A 51 -4.15 -4.14 -7.15
N GLY A 52 -4.47 -4.81 -6.04
CA GLY A 52 -5.18 -6.08 -6.06
C GLY A 52 -6.65 -5.82 -6.38
N SER A 53 -7.08 -6.02 -7.63
CA SER A 53 -8.42 -5.60 -8.09
C SER A 53 -9.49 -6.65 -7.86
N GLN A 54 -9.17 -7.93 -8.06
CA GLN A 54 -10.13 -9.02 -7.97
C GLN A 54 -9.49 -10.30 -7.42
N MET A 55 -10.26 -11.06 -6.64
CA MET A 55 -9.89 -12.41 -6.24
C MET A 55 -10.42 -13.39 -7.29
N THR A 56 -9.54 -14.24 -7.80
CA THR A 56 -9.86 -15.35 -8.70
C THR A 56 -9.50 -16.66 -8.02
N THR A 57 -9.93 -17.78 -8.60
CA THR A 57 -9.54 -19.13 -8.16
C THR A 57 -8.03 -19.34 -8.14
N SER A 58 -7.29 -18.61 -8.97
CA SER A 58 -5.83 -18.67 -9.05
C SER A 58 -5.14 -17.61 -8.17
N GLY A 59 -5.88 -16.79 -7.43
CA GLY A 59 -5.36 -15.74 -6.55
C GLY A 59 -5.76 -14.32 -6.95
N VAL A 60 -5.03 -13.33 -6.42
CA VAL A 60 -5.35 -11.90 -6.59
C VAL A 60 -4.83 -11.38 -7.93
N VAL A 61 -5.73 -10.82 -8.74
CA VAL A 61 -5.40 -10.15 -10.00
C VAL A 61 -4.84 -8.75 -9.71
N ARG A 62 -3.74 -8.41 -10.38
CA ARG A 62 -3.09 -7.10 -10.27
C ARG A 62 -3.53 -6.20 -11.41
N THR A 63 -4.04 -5.00 -11.10
CA THR A 63 -4.31 -3.95 -12.07
C THR A 63 -3.30 -2.82 -11.93
N ARG A 64 -2.79 -2.33 -13.05
CA ARG A 64 -1.76 -1.29 -13.11
C ARG A 64 -2.34 -0.04 -13.76
N LYS A 65 -2.12 1.13 -13.17
CA LYS A 65 -2.48 2.41 -13.79
C LYS A 65 -1.48 3.49 -13.40
N CYS A 66 -1.23 4.43 -14.30
CA CYS A 66 -0.50 5.64 -13.95
C CYS A 66 -1.46 6.63 -13.31
N ILE A 67 -1.15 7.08 -12.10
CA ILE A 67 -1.90 8.12 -11.39
C ILE A 67 -1.01 9.35 -11.23
N GLN A 68 -1.63 10.52 -11.07
CA GLN A 68 -0.88 11.72 -10.70
C GLN A 68 -0.18 11.50 -9.37
N ARG A 69 1.10 11.90 -9.28
CA ARG A 69 1.80 11.96 -8.00
C ARG A 69 1.11 12.98 -7.12
N LEU A 70 0.21 12.51 -6.26
CA LEU A 70 -0.32 13.31 -5.16
C LEU A 70 0.81 13.48 -4.13
N GLY A 71 1.72 14.41 -4.41
CA GLY A 71 2.66 14.88 -3.41
C GLY A 71 1.89 15.50 -2.24
N THR A 72 2.50 15.53 -1.05
CA THR A 72 1.96 16.29 0.08
C THR A 72 1.64 17.69 -0.41
N LYS A 73 0.36 18.05 -0.47
CA LYS A 73 -0.11 19.38 -0.87
C LYS A 73 0.70 20.41 -0.07
N LYS A 74 1.69 21.05 -0.69
CA LYS A 74 2.41 22.18 -0.07
C LYS A 74 1.37 23.28 0.05
N ARG A 75 1.05 23.62 1.30
CA ARG A 75 0.21 24.74 1.66
C ARG A 75 0.96 26.04 1.41
#